data_AF-A0A154PMV6-F1
#
_entry.id   AF-A0A154PMV6-F1
#
_cell.length_a   1.000
_cell.length_b   1.000
_cell.length_c   1.000
_cell.angle_alpha   90.00
_cell.angle_beta   90.00
_cell.angle_gamma   90.00
#
_symmetry.space_group_name_H-M   'P 1'
#
loop_
_entity.id
_entity.type
_entity.pdbx_description
1 polymer ?
#
loop_
_entity_poly.entity_id
_entity_poly.type
_entity_poly.pdbx_seq_one_letter_code
_entity_poly.pdbx_strand_id
1 'polypeptide(L)'
;MTKTVFERTIPTNPLTAEQSLNFKRATHCHVCEKPFRDGDERVRDDCHLTGTYRDPAHVKCNLTYQTLFTLPVVFHNLYGYDAQFILKEHATAFDGKVDLLPLTKEKYILFTKHVAETGTNNADSHAKKEKCIKIRFIDSFKVLSSGLAKLASYLDESKLRIVRNEFINLSDDDFKLLTRKGVFPYDYLTVYDKWHEKCLPAREAFHNRLCDNHVSHVDYIHEVNV
;
A
#
# COMPACT_ATOMS: atom_id res chain seq x y z
N MET A 1 -3.96 -19.07 12.31
CA MET A 1 -2.65 -19.66 11.93
C MET A 1 -1.82 -18.60 11.22
N THR A 2 -1.14 -17.74 11.98
CA THR A 2 -0.23 -16.70 11.45
C THR A 2 1.19 -17.26 11.44
N LYS A 3 1.66 -17.66 10.25
CA LYS A 3 3.04 -18.13 10.04
C LYS A 3 4.04 -17.01 10.37
N THR A 4 4.78 -17.14 11.46
CA THR A 4 6.26 -17.16 11.61
C THR A 4 7.16 -16.25 10.74
N VAL A 5 6.67 -15.26 9.99
CA VAL A 5 7.51 -14.40 9.13
C VAL A 5 8.41 -13.47 9.95
N PHE A 6 8.05 -13.18 11.20
CA PHE A 6 8.67 -12.12 11.99
C PHE A 6 9.65 -12.59 13.07
N GLU A 7 9.76 -13.91 13.29
CA GLU A 7 10.31 -14.50 14.53
C GLU A 7 11.85 -14.43 14.70
N ARG A 8 12.63 -14.12 13.65
CA ARG A 8 14.10 -14.18 13.72
C ARG A 8 14.79 -13.13 12.85
N THR A 9 16.02 -12.75 13.19
CA THR A 9 16.99 -12.32 12.17
C THR A 9 17.24 -13.53 11.29
N ILE A 10 16.61 -13.55 10.11
CA ILE A 10 16.76 -14.65 9.17
C ILE A 10 18.18 -14.54 8.58
N PRO A 11 19.01 -15.58 8.69
CA PRO A 11 20.30 -15.61 8.01
C PRO A 11 20.09 -15.39 6.52
N THR A 12 20.98 -14.63 5.88
CA THR A 12 20.89 -14.43 4.44
C THR A 12 20.93 -15.76 3.70
N ASN A 13 19.98 -15.97 2.79
CA ASN A 13 19.98 -17.16 1.95
C ASN A 13 21.22 -17.15 1.03
N PRO A 14 21.80 -18.33 0.74
CA PRO A 14 22.83 -18.42 -0.29
C PRO A 14 22.31 -17.90 -1.63
N LEU A 15 23.14 -17.17 -2.36
CA LEU A 15 22.78 -16.69 -3.69
C LEU A 15 22.62 -17.87 -4.66
N THR A 16 21.60 -17.80 -5.52
CA THR A 16 21.54 -18.67 -6.69
C THR A 16 22.64 -18.32 -7.69
N ALA A 17 22.91 -19.19 -8.66
CA ALA A 17 23.86 -18.93 -9.73
C ALA A 17 23.49 -17.66 -10.54
N GLU A 18 22.20 -17.48 -10.82
CA GLU A 18 21.66 -16.30 -11.51
C GLU A 18 21.84 -15.02 -10.69
N GLN A 19 21.52 -15.05 -9.39
CA GLN A 19 21.70 -13.90 -8.51
C GLN A 19 23.18 -13.54 -8.35
N SER A 20 24.06 -14.53 -8.27
CA SER A 20 25.51 -14.33 -8.24
C SER A 20 26.02 -13.67 -9.53
N LEU A 21 25.44 -14.04 -10.67
CA LEU A 21 25.78 -13.44 -11.97
C LEU A 21 25.26 -12.00 -12.06
N ASN A 22 24.01 -11.75 -11.65
CA ASN A 22 23.44 -10.40 -11.55
C ASN A 22 24.33 -9.51 -10.66
N PHE A 23 24.63 -9.97 -9.44
CA PHE A 23 25.48 -9.24 -8.50
C PHE A 23 26.83 -8.84 -9.10
N LYS A 24 27.49 -9.74 -9.86
CA LYS A 24 28.78 -9.45 -10.51
C LYS A 24 28.64 -8.49 -11.70
N ARG A 25 27.57 -8.62 -12.49
CA ARG A 25 27.38 -7.85 -13.73
C ARG A 25 26.67 -6.51 -13.53
N ALA A 26 26.06 -6.28 -12.38
CA ALA A 26 25.33 -5.05 -12.13
C ALA A 26 26.22 -3.82 -12.36
N THR A 27 25.65 -2.79 -12.98
CA THR A 27 26.36 -1.54 -13.24
C THR A 27 25.85 -0.42 -12.35
N HIS A 28 24.67 -0.59 -11.73
CA HIS A 28 23.99 0.42 -10.93
C HIS A 28 23.55 -0.13 -9.57
N CYS A 29 23.56 0.72 -8.56
CA CYS A 29 23.00 0.44 -7.25
C CYS A 29 21.48 0.49 -7.30
N HIS A 30 20.79 -0.54 -6.83
CA HIS A 30 19.31 -0.56 -6.86
C HIS A 30 18.65 0.45 -5.90
N VAL A 31 19.35 0.87 -4.85
CA VAL A 31 18.79 1.81 -3.84
C VAL A 31 18.77 3.25 -4.35
N CYS A 32 19.84 3.69 -5.00
CA CYS A 32 20.01 5.09 -5.42
C CYS A 32 20.03 5.26 -6.94
N GLU A 33 19.92 4.16 -7.70
CA GLU A 33 19.88 4.10 -9.17
C GLU A 33 21.11 4.73 -9.88
N LYS A 34 22.21 4.94 -9.14
CA LYS A 34 23.45 5.51 -9.67
C LYS A 34 24.45 4.41 -10.05
N PRO A 35 25.31 4.63 -11.06
CA PRO A 35 26.32 3.66 -11.45
C PRO A 35 27.37 3.48 -10.36
N PHE A 36 27.89 2.25 -10.24
CA PHE A 36 29.10 1.97 -9.47
C PHE A 36 30.30 2.57 -10.19
N ARG A 37 31.09 3.38 -9.49
CA ARG A 37 32.33 3.97 -10.00
C ARG A 37 33.52 3.06 -9.72
N ASP A 38 34.63 3.31 -10.39
CA ASP A 38 35.89 2.63 -10.09
C ASP A 38 36.30 2.88 -8.63
N GLY A 39 36.47 1.80 -7.88
CA GLY A 39 36.77 1.83 -6.44
C GLY A 39 35.53 1.75 -5.53
N ASP A 40 34.30 1.81 -6.06
CA ASP A 40 33.11 1.56 -5.26
C ASP A 40 32.98 0.08 -4.89
N GLU A 41 32.84 -0.20 -3.60
CA GLU A 41 32.53 -1.54 -3.12
C GLU A 41 31.04 -1.85 -3.28
N ARG A 42 30.76 -3.00 -3.88
CA ARG A 42 29.42 -3.53 -4.07
C ARG A 42 29.08 -4.50 -2.96
N VAL A 43 27.95 -4.30 -2.31
CA VAL A 43 27.44 -5.18 -1.25
C VAL A 43 26.07 -5.74 -1.62
N ARG A 44 25.74 -6.89 -1.04
CA ARG A 44 24.45 -7.54 -1.21
C ARG A 44 23.44 -6.87 -0.28
N ASP A 45 22.37 -6.32 -0.82
CA ASP A 45 21.19 -5.96 -0.04
C ASP A 45 20.26 -7.18 0.04
N ASP A 46 19.74 -7.46 1.22
CA ASP A 46 18.89 -8.60 1.49
C ASP A 46 17.64 -8.15 2.23
N CYS A 47 16.52 -8.84 1.99
CA CYS A 47 15.30 -8.56 2.70
C CYS A 47 15.38 -9.05 4.15
N HIS A 48 15.40 -8.11 5.10
CA HIS A 48 15.43 -8.41 6.54
C HIS A 48 14.19 -9.15 7.09
N LEU A 49 13.13 -9.30 6.30
CA LEU A 49 11.92 -10.07 6.64
C LEU A 49 11.93 -11.50 6.10
N THR A 50 12.60 -11.77 4.98
CA THR A 50 12.57 -13.07 4.28
C THR A 50 13.95 -13.72 4.14
N GLY A 51 15.02 -12.98 4.40
CA GLY A 51 16.42 -13.40 4.16
C GLY A 51 16.81 -13.50 2.68
N THR A 52 15.91 -13.10 1.76
CA THR A 52 16.15 -13.22 0.32
C THR A 52 16.97 -12.06 -0.22
N TYR A 53 17.96 -12.36 -1.06
CA TYR A 53 18.70 -11.37 -1.82
C TYR A 53 17.76 -10.47 -2.62
N ARG A 54 17.99 -9.16 -2.53
CA ARG A 54 17.28 -8.15 -3.32
C ARG A 54 18.10 -7.82 -4.55
N ASP A 55 19.20 -7.08 -4.36
CA ASP A 55 20.03 -6.61 -5.46
C ASP A 55 21.35 -6.00 -4.94
N PRO A 56 22.29 -5.62 -5.84
CA PRO A 56 23.53 -5.00 -5.42
C PRO A 56 23.35 -3.52 -5.07
N ALA A 57 23.96 -3.10 -3.97
CA ALA A 57 23.93 -1.72 -3.50
C ALA A 57 25.34 -1.19 -3.21
N HIS A 58 25.50 0.14 -3.15
CA HIS A 58 26.68 0.75 -2.54
C HIS A 58 26.70 0.43 -1.05
N VAL A 59 27.89 0.28 -0.45
CA VAL A 59 28.06 0.11 1.01
C VAL A 59 27.26 1.14 1.79
N LYS A 60 27.41 2.43 1.44
CA LYS A 60 26.69 3.52 2.10
C LYS A 60 25.17 3.38 1.95
N CYS A 61 24.70 3.06 0.74
CA CYS A 61 23.27 2.88 0.49
C CYS A 61 22.69 1.75 1.33
N ASN A 62 23.33 0.59 1.34
CA ASN A 62 22.93 -0.57 2.12
C ASN A 62 22.83 -0.26 3.63
N LEU A 63 23.85 0.42 4.18
CA LEU A 63 23.85 0.82 5.60
C LEU A 63 22.74 1.83 5.93
N THR A 64 22.39 2.71 5.00
CA THR A 64 21.33 3.71 5.19
C THR A 64 19.93 3.19 4.87
N TYR A 65 19.82 2.06 4.15
CA TYR A 65 18.56 1.52 3.68
C TYR A 65 17.82 0.86 4.85
N GLN A 66 17.12 1.68 5.64
CA GLN A 66 16.39 1.21 6.79
C GLN A 66 15.16 0.44 6.35
N THR A 67 15.07 -0.82 6.78
CA THR A 67 13.82 -1.57 6.66
C THR A 67 12.78 -0.89 7.56
N LEU A 68 11.82 -0.21 6.93
CA LEU A 68 10.68 0.36 7.63
C LEU A 68 9.74 -0.79 8.02
N PHE A 69 9.68 -1.10 9.31
CA PHE A 69 8.63 -1.97 9.87
C PHE A 69 7.28 -1.23 9.97
N THR A 70 7.05 -0.23 9.11
CA THR A 70 5.82 0.55 9.08
C THR A 70 5.05 0.22 7.82
N LEU A 71 3.86 -0.36 7.97
CA LEU A 71 2.90 -0.57 6.90
C LEU A 71 1.99 0.67 6.79
N PRO A 72 2.14 1.51 5.76
CA PRO A 72 1.20 2.59 5.53
C PRO A 72 -0.11 2.03 4.97
N VAL A 73 -1.23 2.41 5.60
CA VAL A 73 -2.58 2.16 5.09
C VAL A 73 -3.18 3.52 4.77
N VAL A 74 -3.31 3.81 3.48
CA VAL A 74 -3.74 5.12 3.01
C VAL A 74 -5.20 5.06 2.62
N PHE A 75 -5.99 5.91 3.26
CA PHE A 75 -7.39 6.15 2.90
C PHE A 75 -7.52 7.58 2.37
N HIS A 76 -8.54 7.81 1.56
CA HIS A 76 -8.86 9.14 1.06
C HIS A 76 -10.15 9.62 1.70
N ASN A 77 -10.05 10.60 2.61
CA ASN A 77 -11.11 11.05 3.51
C ASN A 77 -11.44 10.05 4.63
N LEU A 78 -10.41 9.43 5.22
CA LEU A 78 -10.53 8.45 6.31
C LEU A 78 -11.39 8.96 7.46
N TYR A 79 -11.08 10.16 7.93
CA TYR A 79 -11.78 10.76 9.07
C TYR A 79 -13.27 10.99 8.75
N GLY A 80 -13.61 11.36 7.52
CA GLY A 80 -14.99 11.67 7.14
C GLY A 80 -15.94 10.48 7.15
N TYR A 81 -15.41 9.24 7.18
CA TYR A 81 -16.19 8.01 7.07
C TYR A 81 -15.79 6.97 8.13
N ASP A 82 -14.68 6.26 7.90
CA ASP A 82 -14.46 4.94 8.52
C ASP A 82 -13.52 4.97 9.73
N ALA A 83 -12.86 6.11 10.00
CA ALA A 83 -11.80 6.19 11.00
C ALA A 83 -12.21 5.68 12.39
N GLN A 84 -13.42 6.02 12.85
CA GLN A 84 -13.89 5.68 14.19
C GLN A 84 -14.09 4.17 14.34
N PHE A 85 -14.73 3.52 13.37
CA PHE A 85 -14.97 2.08 13.40
C PHE A 85 -13.66 1.30 13.27
N ILE A 86 -12.80 1.68 12.32
CA ILE A 86 -11.49 1.04 12.13
C ILE A 86 -10.64 1.17 13.38
N LEU A 87 -10.56 2.37 13.97
CA LEU A 87 -9.77 2.61 15.17
C LEU A 87 -10.30 1.81 16.36
N LYS A 88 -11.63 1.77 16.56
CA LYS A 88 -12.25 1.02 17.65
C LYS A 88 -11.89 -0.46 17.57
N GLU A 89 -12.08 -1.07 16.40
CA GLU A 89 -11.78 -2.49 16.20
C GLU A 89 -10.28 -2.78 16.30
N HIS A 90 -9.42 -1.99 15.65
CA HIS A 90 -7.96 -2.21 15.69
C HIS A 90 -7.33 -1.89 17.05
N ALA A 91 -7.93 -1.01 17.85
CA ALA A 91 -7.46 -0.77 19.21
C ALA A 91 -7.56 -2.03 20.07
N THR A 92 -8.61 -2.83 19.87
CA THR A 92 -8.95 -4.00 20.69
C THR A 92 -8.62 -5.36 20.06
N ALA A 93 -8.51 -5.45 18.73
CA ALA A 93 -8.35 -6.72 18.03
C ALA A 93 -7.03 -7.46 18.34
N PHE A 94 -6.00 -6.73 18.74
CA PHE A 94 -4.71 -7.29 19.14
C PHE A 94 -3.95 -6.33 20.05
N ASP A 95 -3.06 -6.87 20.88
CA ASP A 95 -2.28 -6.07 21.83
C ASP A 95 -1.32 -5.11 21.14
N GLY A 96 -1.08 -3.99 21.83
CA GLY A 96 -0.07 -3.01 21.45
C GLY A 96 -0.57 -1.58 21.45
N LYS A 97 0.37 -0.64 21.60
CA LYS A 97 0.10 0.79 21.75
C LYS A 97 -0.59 1.37 20.51
N VAL A 98 -1.46 2.35 20.72
CA VAL A 98 -1.95 3.21 19.64
C VAL A 98 -1.40 4.61 19.84
N ASP A 99 -0.72 5.14 18.83
CA ASP A 99 -0.37 6.56 18.74
C ASP A 99 -1.39 7.28 17.86
N LEU A 100 -1.89 8.42 18.32
CA LEU A 100 -2.89 9.23 17.63
C LEU A 100 -2.35 10.63 17.36
N LEU A 101 -2.65 11.17 16.19
CA LEU A 101 -2.54 12.60 15.88
C LEU A 101 -3.95 13.18 15.70
N PRO A 102 -4.60 13.58 16.80
CA PRO A 102 -5.96 14.12 16.77
C PRO A 102 -5.99 15.56 16.27
N LEU A 103 -7.03 15.90 15.51
CA LEU A 103 -7.51 17.27 15.27
C LEU A 103 -8.56 17.66 16.31
N THR A 104 -9.45 16.72 16.65
CA THR A 104 -10.45 16.87 17.72
C THR A 104 -10.64 15.52 18.42
N LYS A 105 -11.55 15.43 19.39
CA LYS A 105 -11.90 14.16 20.07
C LYS A 105 -12.39 13.05 19.13
N GLU A 106 -12.92 13.41 17.96
CA GLU A 106 -13.49 12.46 16.99
C GLU A 106 -12.76 12.47 15.65
N LYS A 107 -11.83 13.41 15.45
CA LYS A 107 -11.15 13.62 14.17
C LYS A 107 -9.67 13.32 14.32
N TYR A 108 -9.16 12.35 13.57
CA TYR A 108 -7.74 11.94 13.59
C TYR A 108 -7.14 12.06 12.18
N ILE A 109 -5.99 12.71 12.04
CA ILE A 109 -5.27 12.79 10.74
C ILE A 109 -4.50 11.48 10.49
N LEU A 110 -3.95 10.95 11.58
CA LEU A 110 -3.03 9.84 11.57
C LEU A 110 -3.27 9.03 12.83
N PHE A 111 -3.34 7.71 12.70
CA PHE A 111 -3.17 6.83 13.83
C PHE A 111 -2.23 5.69 13.48
N THR A 112 -1.43 5.28 14.45
CA THR A 112 -0.46 4.19 14.30
C THR A 112 -0.73 3.15 15.36
N LYS A 113 -1.06 1.93 14.94
CA LYS A 113 -1.13 0.77 15.82
C LYS A 113 0.24 0.09 15.82
N HIS A 114 0.82 -0.02 16.99
CA HIS A 114 2.02 -0.80 17.25
C HIS A 114 1.60 -2.24 17.48
N VAL A 115 2.15 -3.16 16.70
CA VAL A 115 1.98 -4.60 16.86
C VAL A 115 3.31 -5.09 17.40
N ALA A 116 3.33 -5.43 18.68
CA ALA A 116 4.49 -6.05 19.30
C ALA A 116 4.56 -7.53 18.89
N GLU A 117 5.76 -8.05 18.78
CA GLU A 117 6.00 -9.47 18.55
C GLU A 117 5.64 -10.24 19.83
N THR A 118 4.66 -11.14 19.78
CA THR A 118 4.40 -12.10 20.86
C THR A 118 5.41 -13.26 20.77
N GLY A 119 6.68 -12.95 21.05
CA GLY A 119 7.77 -13.92 21.08
C GLY A 119 8.14 -14.30 22.51
N THR A 120 7.63 -15.46 22.94
CA THR A 120 8.07 -16.33 24.06
C THR A 120 9.01 -15.75 25.13
N ASN A 121 8.57 -15.85 26.38
CA ASN A 121 9.32 -15.73 27.64
C ASN A 121 10.70 -16.45 27.61
N ASN A 122 11.71 -15.87 26.96
CA ASN A 122 13.08 -16.30 27.11
C ASN A 122 13.84 -15.18 27.80
N ALA A 123 14.15 -15.46 29.06
CA ALA A 123 14.66 -14.57 30.09
C ALA A 123 16.13 -14.19 29.91
N ASP A 124 16.57 -13.85 28.70
CA ASP A 124 17.92 -13.32 28.48
C ASP A 124 17.87 -11.82 28.21
N SER A 125 17.95 -11.12 29.33
CA SER A 125 17.97 -9.68 29.50
C SER A 125 19.27 -9.07 29.00
N HIS A 126 19.49 -8.98 27.69
CA HIS A 126 20.40 -8.00 27.12
C HIS A 126 19.89 -7.50 25.76
N ALA A 127 19.18 -6.37 25.79
CA ALA A 127 18.90 -5.49 24.66
C ALA A 127 18.33 -6.13 23.38
N LYS A 128 17.34 -7.03 23.48
CA LYS A 128 16.55 -7.41 22.31
C LYS A 128 15.53 -6.31 22.05
N LYS A 129 15.88 -5.37 21.17
CA LYS A 129 14.98 -4.34 20.65
C LYS A 129 13.79 -5.06 20.02
N GLU A 130 12.65 -5.12 20.72
CA GLU A 130 11.43 -5.76 20.22
C GLU A 130 11.15 -5.24 18.80
N LYS A 131 11.03 -6.16 17.83
CA LYS A 131 10.68 -5.78 16.47
C LYS A 131 9.19 -5.42 16.46
N CYS A 132 8.89 -4.15 16.66
CA CYS A 132 7.54 -3.64 16.59
C CYS A 132 7.17 -3.28 15.14
N ILE A 133 6.14 -3.94 14.61
CA ILE A 133 5.51 -3.53 13.36
C ILE A 133 4.56 -2.38 13.67
N LYS A 134 4.52 -1.37 12.80
CA LYS A 134 3.67 -0.20 12.93
C LYS A 134 2.70 -0.16 11.76
N ILE A 135 1.42 -0.36 12.01
CA ILE A 135 0.39 -0.15 10.99
C ILE A 135 -0.03 1.31 11.11
N ARG A 136 0.25 2.10 10.07
CA ARG A 136 0.06 3.56 10.08
C ARG A 136 -1.05 3.94 9.11
N PHE A 137 -2.18 4.36 9.66
CA PHE A 137 -3.34 4.80 8.91
C PHE A 137 -3.26 6.29 8.60
N ILE A 138 -3.31 6.65 7.32
CA ILE A 138 -3.07 8.02 6.83
C ILE A 138 -4.31 8.48 6.06
N ASP A 139 -4.82 9.67 6.40
CA ASP A 139 -5.82 10.36 5.60
C ASP A 139 -5.15 11.24 4.53
N SER A 140 -5.09 10.73 3.30
CA SER A 140 -4.50 11.47 2.17
C SER A 140 -5.25 12.75 1.81
N PHE A 141 -6.54 12.88 2.15
CA PHE A 141 -7.33 14.08 1.83
C PHE A 141 -6.82 15.33 2.57
N LYS A 142 -6.08 15.15 3.68
CA LYS A 142 -5.45 16.26 4.42
C LYS A 142 -4.28 16.89 3.67
N VAL A 143 -3.70 16.18 2.70
CA VAL A 143 -2.63 16.69 1.83
C VAL A 143 -3.18 16.96 0.43
N LEU A 144 -4.09 16.12 -0.05
CA LEU A 144 -4.71 16.17 -1.37
C LEU A 144 -6.20 16.46 -1.24
N SER A 145 -6.55 17.72 -0.96
CA SER A 145 -7.91 18.16 -0.63
C SER A 145 -8.84 18.28 -1.86
N SER A 146 -8.83 17.28 -2.73
CA SER A 146 -9.66 17.19 -3.94
C SER A 146 -10.16 15.76 -4.08
N GLY A 147 -11.33 15.56 -4.69
CA GLY A 147 -11.85 14.20 -4.90
C GLY A 147 -10.94 13.36 -5.80
N LEU A 148 -10.92 12.03 -5.57
CA LEU A 148 -10.09 11.09 -6.33
C LEU A 148 -10.21 11.22 -7.84
N ALA A 149 -11.41 11.49 -8.38
CA ALA A 149 -11.60 11.69 -9.83
C ALA A 149 -10.75 12.85 -10.36
N LYS A 150 -10.69 13.96 -9.61
CA LYS A 150 -9.89 15.12 -9.98
C LYS A 150 -8.40 14.83 -9.84
N LEU A 151 -8.00 14.15 -8.77
CA LEU A 151 -6.60 13.76 -8.57
C LEU A 151 -6.10 12.80 -9.66
N ALA A 152 -6.91 11.80 -10.01
CA ALA A 152 -6.61 10.86 -11.10
C ALA A 152 -6.49 11.60 -12.44
N SER A 153 -7.30 12.62 -12.70
CA SER A 153 -7.22 13.41 -13.94
C SER A 153 -5.90 14.17 -14.14
N TYR A 154 -5.08 14.33 -13.09
CA TYR A 154 -3.76 14.93 -13.18
C TYR A 154 -2.66 13.91 -13.50
N LEU A 155 -2.97 12.62 -13.47
CA LEU A 155 -2.03 11.56 -13.82
C LEU A 155 -2.00 11.41 -15.35
N ASP A 156 -0.81 11.56 -15.90
CA ASP A 156 -0.53 11.30 -17.30
C ASP A 156 -0.34 9.78 -17.49
N GLU A 157 -1.11 9.18 -18.38
CA GLU A 157 -1.06 7.73 -18.66
C GLU A 157 0.34 7.27 -19.04
N SER A 158 1.13 8.11 -19.73
CA SER A 158 2.52 7.79 -20.09
C SER A 158 3.44 7.63 -18.89
N LYS A 159 3.05 8.20 -17.73
CA LYS A 159 3.79 8.10 -16.46
C LYS A 159 3.37 6.90 -15.61
N LEU A 160 2.27 6.22 -15.95
CA LEU A 160 1.78 5.03 -15.26
C LEU A 160 2.57 3.76 -15.63
N ARG A 161 3.90 3.89 -15.71
CA ARG A 161 4.82 2.86 -16.20
C ARG A 161 4.74 1.55 -15.41
N ILE A 162 4.57 1.65 -14.09
CA ILE A 162 4.46 0.47 -13.21
C ILE A 162 3.16 -0.29 -13.51
N VAL A 163 2.03 0.43 -13.55
CA VAL A 163 0.72 -0.17 -13.86
C VAL A 163 0.74 -0.77 -15.26
N ARG A 164 1.30 -0.06 -16.24
CA ARG A 164 1.40 -0.57 -17.61
C ARG A 164 2.29 -1.80 -17.73
N ASN A 165 3.35 -1.89 -16.95
CA ASN A 165 4.22 -3.06 -16.93
C ASN A 165 3.54 -4.29 -16.30
N GLU A 166 2.74 -4.09 -15.25
CA GLU A 166 1.94 -5.17 -14.65
C GLU A 166 0.87 -5.67 -15.62
N PHE A 167 0.23 -4.75 -16.34
CA PHE A 167 -0.82 -5.04 -17.31
C PHE A 167 -0.33 -4.95 -18.76
N ILE A 168 0.85 -5.51 -19.04
CA ILE A 168 1.51 -5.38 -20.36
C ILE A 168 0.71 -5.95 -21.53
N ASN A 169 -0.16 -6.93 -21.24
CA ASN A 169 -1.00 -7.61 -22.23
C ASN A 169 -2.34 -6.90 -22.49
N LEU A 170 -2.69 -5.85 -21.72
CA LEU A 170 -3.91 -5.10 -21.98
C LEU A 170 -3.76 -4.25 -23.24
N SER A 171 -4.85 -4.17 -24.02
CA SER A 171 -4.94 -3.21 -25.10
C SER A 171 -4.91 -1.78 -24.54
N ASP A 172 -4.60 -0.80 -25.40
CA ASP A 172 -4.62 0.61 -24.96
C ASP A 172 -6.01 1.06 -24.52
N ASP A 173 -7.07 0.48 -25.10
CA ASP A 173 -8.45 0.83 -24.74
C ASP A 173 -8.84 0.20 -23.39
N ASP A 174 -8.48 -1.06 -23.13
CA ASP A 174 -8.71 -1.67 -21.82
C ASP A 174 -7.87 -1.00 -20.71
N PHE A 175 -6.66 -0.56 -21.06
CA PHE A 175 -5.81 0.17 -20.13
C PHE A 175 -6.44 1.52 -19.73
N LYS A 176 -7.06 2.23 -20.68
CA LYS A 176 -7.81 3.46 -20.38
C LYS A 176 -9.03 3.20 -19.49
N LEU A 177 -9.65 2.02 -19.58
CA LEU A 177 -10.73 1.66 -18.67
C LEU A 177 -10.21 1.58 -17.23
N LEU A 178 -9.04 0.95 -17.03
CA LEU A 178 -8.41 0.77 -15.72
C LEU A 178 -7.97 2.10 -15.07
N THR A 179 -7.56 3.09 -15.85
CA THR A 179 -7.00 4.36 -15.33
C THR A 179 -8.08 5.39 -14.95
N ARG A 180 -9.34 5.15 -15.31
CA ARG A 180 -10.46 6.02 -14.99
C ARG A 180 -11.14 5.59 -13.69
N LYS A 181 -11.59 6.58 -12.91
CA LYS A 181 -12.43 6.32 -11.73
C LYS A 181 -13.83 5.88 -12.19
N GLY A 182 -14.28 4.72 -11.74
CA GLY A 182 -15.65 4.28 -11.97
C GLY A 182 -16.71 5.04 -11.16
N VAL A 183 -17.96 4.95 -11.61
CA VAL A 183 -19.15 5.47 -10.93
C VAL A 183 -19.84 4.36 -10.14
N PHE A 184 -20.43 4.72 -9.00
CA PHE A 184 -20.98 3.76 -8.05
C PHE A 184 -22.41 4.16 -7.65
N PRO A 185 -23.39 3.23 -7.69
CA PRO A 185 -24.79 3.54 -7.43
C PRO A 185 -25.08 3.51 -5.91
N TYR A 186 -24.64 4.55 -5.19
CA TYR A 186 -24.73 4.62 -3.72
C TYR A 186 -26.16 4.42 -3.19
N ASP A 187 -27.16 5.07 -3.79
CA ASP A 187 -28.55 4.98 -3.34
C ASP A 187 -29.23 3.66 -3.73
N TYR A 188 -28.67 2.92 -4.69
CA TYR A 188 -29.17 1.61 -5.03
C TYR A 188 -28.81 0.58 -3.96
N LEU A 189 -27.60 0.63 -3.40
CA LEU A 189 -27.06 -0.39 -2.49
C LEU A 189 -27.54 -0.22 -1.04
N THR A 190 -28.85 -0.37 -0.84
CA THR A 190 -29.50 -0.23 0.48
C THR A 190 -29.63 -1.52 1.27
N VAL A 191 -29.47 -2.68 0.62
CA VAL A 191 -29.60 -4.01 1.24
C VAL A 191 -28.44 -4.91 0.84
N TYR A 192 -28.07 -5.82 1.73
CA TYR A 192 -26.91 -6.70 1.54
C TYR A 192 -27.03 -7.59 0.30
N ASP A 193 -28.23 -8.08 -0.01
CA ASP A 193 -28.45 -9.00 -1.14
C ASP A 193 -28.07 -8.40 -2.50
N LYS A 194 -28.16 -7.07 -2.65
CA LYS A 194 -27.76 -6.38 -3.89
C LYS A 194 -26.27 -6.50 -4.19
N TRP A 195 -25.43 -6.78 -3.19
CA TRP A 195 -23.99 -7.02 -3.38
C TRP A 195 -23.71 -8.36 -4.07
N HIS A 196 -24.69 -9.27 -4.14
CA HIS A 196 -24.56 -10.54 -4.85
C HIS A 196 -25.06 -10.47 -6.31
N GLU A 197 -25.59 -9.33 -6.74
CA GLU A 197 -25.96 -9.11 -8.13
C GLU A 197 -24.71 -9.10 -9.02
N LYS A 198 -24.82 -9.74 -10.18
CA LYS A 198 -23.70 -9.90 -11.15
C LYS A 198 -23.77 -8.94 -12.32
N CYS A 199 -24.78 -8.09 -12.36
CA CYS A 199 -25.02 -7.15 -13.43
C CYS A 199 -25.21 -5.76 -12.82
N LEU A 200 -24.79 -4.73 -13.56
CA LEU A 200 -25.04 -3.37 -13.17
C LEU A 200 -26.56 -3.10 -13.17
N PRO A 201 -27.06 -2.31 -12.20
CA PRO A 201 -28.44 -1.89 -12.21
C PRO A 201 -28.65 -0.89 -13.37
N ALA A 202 -29.92 -0.65 -13.72
CA ALA A 202 -30.27 0.32 -14.74
C ALA A 202 -29.71 1.72 -14.40
N ARG A 203 -29.42 2.52 -15.43
CA ARG A 203 -28.80 3.86 -15.28
C ARG A 203 -29.56 4.77 -14.32
N GLU A 204 -30.87 4.64 -14.25
CA GLU A 204 -31.76 5.41 -13.37
C GLU A 204 -31.45 5.15 -11.89
N ALA A 205 -30.96 3.95 -11.55
CA ALA A 205 -30.58 3.57 -10.19
C ALA A 205 -29.25 4.19 -9.72
N PHE A 206 -28.50 4.86 -10.62
CA PHE A 206 -27.31 5.62 -10.28
C PHE A 206 -27.61 7.07 -9.87
N HIS A 207 -28.88 7.44 -9.64
CA HIS A 207 -29.20 8.72 -9.02
C HIS A 207 -28.50 8.82 -7.66
N ASN A 208 -27.85 9.96 -7.42
CA ASN A 208 -27.18 10.28 -6.17
C ASN A 208 -27.96 11.39 -5.46
N ARG A 209 -28.66 11.05 -4.38
CA ARG A 209 -29.48 11.94 -3.56
C ARG A 209 -28.66 12.99 -2.82
N LEU A 210 -27.38 12.75 -2.54
CA LEU A 210 -26.52 13.73 -1.85
C LEU A 210 -26.25 14.96 -2.72
N CYS A 211 -26.14 14.74 -4.03
CA CYS A 211 -25.88 15.81 -5.01
C CYS A 211 -27.08 16.10 -5.91
N ASP A 212 -28.20 15.39 -5.70
CA ASP A 212 -29.39 15.36 -6.56
C ASP A 212 -29.07 15.31 -8.07
N ASN A 213 -28.26 14.32 -8.46
CA ASN A 213 -27.75 14.22 -9.83
C ASN A 213 -27.81 12.79 -10.35
N HIS A 214 -28.05 12.66 -11.66
CA HIS A 214 -27.95 11.39 -12.37
C HIS A 214 -26.56 11.17 -12.95
N VAL A 215 -26.17 9.90 -13.11
CA VAL A 215 -24.98 9.53 -13.87
C VAL A 215 -25.09 9.98 -15.33
N SER A 216 -23.98 10.46 -15.89
CA SER A 216 -23.94 10.80 -17.31
C SER A 216 -24.02 9.54 -18.16
N HIS A 217 -24.52 9.67 -19.40
CA HIS A 217 -24.58 8.55 -20.33
C HIS A 217 -23.18 7.97 -20.62
N VAL A 218 -22.16 8.83 -20.70
CA VAL A 218 -20.76 8.44 -20.96
C VAL A 218 -20.15 7.68 -19.77
N ASP A 219 -20.45 8.11 -18.55
CA ASP A 219 -19.98 7.40 -17.34
C ASP A 219 -20.68 6.04 -17.20
N TYR A 220 -21.97 5.93 -17.48
CA TYR A 220 -22.68 4.66 -17.40
C TYR A 220 -22.20 3.66 -18.46
N ILE A 221 -22.00 4.09 -19.71
CA ILE A 221 -21.42 3.23 -20.76
C ILE A 221 -20.02 2.77 -20.36
N HIS A 222 -19.23 3.65 -19.75
CA HIS A 222 -17.92 3.27 -19.26
C HIS A 222 -18.00 2.09 -18.28
N GLU A 223 -18.86 2.14 -17.25
CA GLU A 223 -19.03 1.01 -16.32
C GLU A 223 -19.50 -0.27 -16.99
N VAL A 224 -20.38 -0.17 -17.99
CA VAL A 224 -20.86 -1.35 -18.72
C VAL A 224 -19.73 -2.05 -19.48
N ASN A 225 -18.67 -1.32 -19.83
CA ASN A 225 -17.51 -1.85 -20.55
C ASN A 225 -16.38 -2.34 -19.62
N VAL A 226 -16.42 -2.04 -18.31
CA VAL A 226 -15.45 -2.52 -17.30
C VAL A 226 -15.79 -3.95 -16.88
#